data_AF-A0AB74QAT0-F1
#
_entry.id   AF-A0AB74QAT0-F1
#
_cell.length_a   1.000
_cell.length_b   1.000
_cell.length_c   1.000
_cell.angle_alpha   90.00
_cell.angle_beta   90.00
_cell.angle_gamma   90.00
#
_symmetry.space_group_name_H-M   'P 1'
#
loop_
_entity.id
_entity.type
_entity.pdbx_description
1 polymer ?
#
loop_
_entity_poly.entity_id
_entity_poly.type
_entity_poly.pdbx_seq_one_letter_code
_entity_poly.pdbx_strand_id
1 'polypeptide(L)'
;MIRLSVGTAIELGILNKKSDIPPTTAYIMIGEKCINKCSFCSQSIESSTRKDKLSRVIWPEFSKEEILDALKAYKGKNIKRICIQSMASEEAHNSVLDFINYISGKIDMPISLSAKLENDEQIKKFFSAGVNKIGIAIDAANKELYEKIKGNNYDEKLKFITEMSKSYPNKISTHIIVGMGESHEDIYNLYTYLKENDVTISLFAFTPVRGTKMEKISQPSIESYRRVQLMSYMINKGYPKEYFKFKNGYLNSIKLDNDILKDINKGYPFEIRGCKDCNRPYYNERPGSTIYNYSRPLNQSEIDLAIREINL
;
A
#
# COMPACT_ATOMS: atom_id res chain seq x y z
N MET A 1 19.02 -0.10 -11.61
CA MET A 1 19.21 0.03 -10.14
C MET A 1 18.14 -0.74 -9.36
N ILE A 2 18.52 -1.57 -8.38
CA ILE A 2 17.59 -2.39 -7.57
C ILE A 2 17.85 -2.14 -6.08
N ARG A 3 16.78 -1.89 -5.32
CA ARG A 3 16.83 -1.64 -3.88
C ARG A 3 15.91 -2.57 -3.13
N LEU A 4 16.30 -2.93 -1.91
CA LEU A 4 15.44 -3.63 -0.97
C LEU A 4 14.98 -2.67 0.11
N SER A 5 13.77 -2.85 0.65
CA SER A 5 13.45 -2.18 1.91
C SER A 5 14.44 -2.64 2.99
N VAL A 6 14.82 -1.76 3.91
CA VAL A 6 15.76 -2.14 4.99
C VAL A 6 15.27 -3.36 5.78
N GLY A 7 13.96 -3.49 6.01
CA GLY A 7 13.37 -4.67 6.65
C GLY A 7 13.54 -5.95 5.83
N THR A 8 13.38 -5.88 4.51
CA THR A 8 13.64 -7.01 3.61
C THR A 8 15.11 -7.43 3.68
N ALA A 9 16.03 -6.48 3.62
CA ALA A 9 17.46 -6.76 3.63
C ALA A 9 17.92 -7.37 4.97
N ILE A 10 17.30 -6.99 6.08
CA ILE A 10 17.52 -7.61 7.39
C ILE A 10 16.97 -9.03 7.42
N GLU A 11 15.71 -9.22 7.02
CA GLU A 11 15.03 -10.53 7.07
C GLU A 11 15.70 -11.57 6.17
N LEU A 12 16.21 -11.15 5.01
CA LEU A 12 16.97 -12.03 4.11
C LEU A 12 18.41 -12.27 4.58
N GLY A 13 18.84 -11.67 5.70
CA GLY A 13 20.18 -11.84 6.26
C GLY A 13 21.30 -11.08 5.54
N ILE A 14 20.97 -10.20 4.59
CA ILE A 14 21.93 -9.37 3.85
C ILE A 14 22.51 -8.30 4.79
N LEU A 15 21.67 -7.69 5.63
CA LEU A 15 22.07 -6.75 6.65
C LEU A 15 21.99 -7.38 8.03
N ASN A 16 23.13 -7.46 8.72
CA ASN A 16 23.18 -7.93 10.10
C ASN A 16 22.71 -6.84 11.09
N LYS A 17 21.39 -6.63 11.16
CA LYS A 17 20.72 -5.75 12.12
C LYS A 17 19.52 -6.45 12.73
N LYS A 18 18.95 -5.88 13.79
CA LYS A 18 17.71 -6.36 14.41
C LYS A 18 16.50 -5.67 13.77
N SER A 19 15.43 -6.45 13.56
CA SER A 19 14.09 -5.97 13.22
C SER A 19 13.14 -6.47 14.30
N ASP A 20 12.26 -5.60 14.80
CA ASP A 20 11.22 -5.95 15.79
C ASP A 20 10.04 -6.67 15.12
N ILE A 21 9.66 -6.21 13.92
CA ILE A 21 8.62 -6.84 13.10
C ILE A 21 9.25 -7.26 11.76
N PRO A 22 9.42 -8.57 11.49
CA PRO A 22 9.91 -9.02 10.20
C PRO A 22 8.84 -8.83 9.11
N PRO A 23 9.22 -8.37 7.91
CA PRO A 23 8.28 -8.30 6.79
C PRO A 23 7.89 -9.72 6.33
N THR A 24 6.63 -9.87 5.92
CA THR A 24 6.11 -11.10 5.30
C THR A 24 6.21 -11.09 3.78
N THR A 25 6.68 -9.97 3.22
CA THR A 25 6.87 -9.76 1.79
C THR A 25 8.28 -9.20 1.58
N ALA A 26 9.02 -9.74 0.61
CA ALA A 26 10.24 -9.12 0.15
C ALA A 26 9.88 -7.90 -0.70
N TYR A 27 10.01 -6.72 -0.10
CA TYR A 27 9.76 -5.45 -0.77
C TYR A 27 11.00 -5.01 -1.55
N ILE A 28 10.85 -4.87 -2.86
CA ILE A 28 11.87 -4.50 -3.84
C ILE A 28 11.43 -3.22 -4.56
N MET A 29 12.37 -2.30 -4.81
CA MET A 29 12.14 -1.07 -5.56
C MET A 29 13.11 -1.02 -6.72
N ILE A 30 12.60 -0.83 -7.93
CA ILE A 30 13.38 -0.87 -9.18
C ILE A 30 13.18 0.43 -9.95
N GLY A 31 14.29 0.96 -10.48
CA GLY A 31 14.33 2.17 -11.29
C GLY A 31 15.12 3.30 -10.62
N GLU A 32 15.79 4.11 -11.45
CA GLU A 32 16.64 5.20 -10.97
C GLU A 32 15.87 6.48 -10.67
N LYS A 33 14.91 6.81 -11.55
CA LYS A 33 14.15 8.06 -11.51
C LYS A 33 12.69 7.79 -11.85
N CYS A 34 11.80 8.36 -11.04
CA CYS A 34 10.40 8.54 -11.42
C CYS A 34 10.27 9.79 -12.29
N ILE A 35 9.32 9.84 -13.22
CA ILE A 35 9.03 11.06 -14.01
C ILE A 35 7.80 11.84 -13.49
N ASN A 36 7.09 11.29 -12.50
CA ASN A 36 5.86 11.90 -11.98
C ASN A 36 6.14 12.99 -10.95
N LYS A 37 5.14 13.87 -10.78
CA LYS A 37 5.15 15.04 -9.89
C LYS A 37 4.27 14.88 -8.65
N CYS A 38 4.06 13.63 -8.17
CA CYS A 38 3.17 13.37 -7.04
C CYS A 38 3.59 14.18 -5.79
N SER A 39 2.70 15.03 -5.29
CA SER A 39 3.03 16.04 -4.27
C SER A 39 3.42 15.47 -2.91
N PHE A 40 2.99 14.24 -2.60
CA PHE A 40 3.32 13.51 -1.38
C PHE A 40 4.56 12.61 -1.47
N CYS A 41 5.08 12.35 -2.68
CA CYS A 41 5.99 11.24 -2.90
C CYS A 41 7.47 11.67 -2.84
N SER A 42 8.27 10.96 -2.05
CA SER A 42 9.73 11.16 -1.97
C SER A 42 10.45 10.97 -3.30
N GLN A 43 9.90 10.12 -4.18
CA GLN A 43 10.44 9.78 -5.50
C GLN A 43 10.00 10.76 -6.60
N SER A 44 9.12 11.73 -6.30
CA SER A 44 8.72 12.77 -7.25
C SER A 44 9.94 13.50 -7.84
N ILE A 45 9.86 13.92 -9.10
CA ILE A 45 10.90 14.76 -9.71
C ILE A 45 11.02 16.13 -9.04
N GLU A 46 9.95 16.58 -8.37
CA GLU A 46 9.91 17.85 -7.64
C GLU A 46 10.29 17.68 -6.16
N SER A 47 10.59 16.45 -5.72
CA SER A 47 11.01 16.17 -4.35
C SER A 47 12.52 16.31 -4.20
N SER A 48 12.93 17.08 -3.19
CA SER A 48 14.32 17.20 -2.72
C SER A 48 14.69 16.14 -1.67
N THR A 49 13.78 15.19 -1.40
CA THR A 49 14.03 14.06 -0.50
C THR A 49 15.18 13.21 -1.02
N ARG A 50 15.94 12.58 -0.11
CA ARG A 50 16.90 11.53 -0.46
C ARG A 50 16.23 10.44 -1.31
N LYS A 51 16.90 10.03 -2.40
CA LYS A 51 16.38 9.07 -3.38
C LYS A 51 16.38 7.62 -2.90
N ASP A 52 17.07 7.32 -1.80
CA ASP A 52 17.02 6.03 -1.11
C ASP A 52 15.80 5.90 -0.18
N LYS A 53 14.82 6.80 -0.25
CA LYS A 53 13.58 6.73 0.53
C LYS A 53 12.35 6.51 -0.33
N LEU A 54 11.50 5.59 0.09
CA LEU A 54 10.10 5.53 -0.36
C LEU A 54 9.22 5.64 0.88
N SER A 55 8.36 6.66 0.90
CA SER A 55 7.79 7.16 2.16
C SER A 55 8.93 7.50 3.14
N ARG A 56 8.88 7.01 4.38
CA ARG A 56 9.95 7.20 5.39
C ARG A 56 10.95 6.05 5.45
N VAL A 57 10.67 4.92 4.79
CA VAL A 57 11.52 3.72 4.84
C VAL A 57 12.77 3.93 3.99
N ILE A 58 13.91 3.40 4.44
CA ILE A 58 15.19 3.42 3.72
C ILE A 58 15.29 2.19 2.82
N TRP A 59 15.81 2.40 1.61
CA TRP A 59 15.93 1.42 0.55
C TRP A 59 17.38 1.34 0.03
N PRO A 60 18.26 0.60 0.72
CA PRO A 60 19.62 0.38 0.25
C PRO A 60 19.65 -0.38 -1.08
N GLU A 61 20.69 -0.12 -1.87
CA GLU A 61 20.93 -0.73 -3.16
C GLU A 61 21.68 -2.05 -3.02
N PHE A 62 21.33 -3.02 -3.85
CA PHE A 62 21.96 -4.34 -3.94
C PHE A 62 21.97 -4.81 -5.39
N SER A 63 22.92 -5.68 -5.73
CA SER A 63 22.95 -6.37 -7.02
C SER A 63 21.82 -7.40 -7.13
N LYS A 64 21.43 -7.76 -8.36
CA LYS A 64 20.43 -8.81 -8.59
C LYS A 64 20.92 -10.17 -8.12
N GLU A 65 22.24 -10.39 -8.18
CA GLU A 65 22.94 -11.59 -7.69
C GLU A 65 22.79 -11.72 -6.17
N GLU A 66 23.14 -10.69 -5.40
CA GLU A 66 22.99 -10.68 -3.93
C GLU A 66 21.55 -10.94 -3.50
N ILE A 67 20.58 -10.33 -4.19
CA ILE A 67 19.16 -10.50 -3.89
C ILE A 67 18.72 -11.95 -4.16
N LEU A 68 19.10 -12.51 -5.30
CA LEU A 68 18.73 -13.88 -5.66
C LEU A 68 19.36 -14.91 -4.73
N ASP A 69 20.64 -14.75 -4.41
CA ASP A 69 21.35 -15.65 -3.50
C ASP A 69 20.75 -15.61 -2.10
N ALA A 70 20.42 -14.42 -1.60
CA ALA A 70 19.73 -14.27 -0.32
C ALA A 70 18.33 -14.90 -0.33
N LEU A 71 17.56 -14.73 -1.40
CA LEU A 71 16.24 -15.36 -1.55
C LEU A 71 16.33 -16.89 -1.58
N LYS A 72 17.34 -17.47 -2.25
CA LYS A 72 17.57 -18.93 -2.28
C LYS A 72 18.05 -19.48 -0.94
N ALA A 73 18.91 -18.72 -0.26
CA ALA A 73 19.46 -19.09 1.03
C ALA A 73 18.44 -18.92 2.16
N TYR A 74 17.40 -18.11 1.98
CA TYR A 74 16.40 -17.83 3.00
C TYR A 74 15.70 -19.09 3.49
N LYS A 75 15.96 -19.46 4.75
CA LYS A 75 15.32 -20.58 5.46
C LYS A 75 14.23 -20.12 6.43
N GLY A 76 14.01 -18.81 6.53
CA GLY A 76 12.96 -18.25 7.37
C GLY A 76 11.56 -18.57 6.85
N LYS A 77 10.56 -18.32 7.68
CA LYS A 77 9.14 -18.58 7.34
C LYS A 77 8.34 -17.30 7.13
N ASN A 78 8.92 -16.12 7.32
CA ASN A 78 8.17 -14.85 7.27
C ASN A 78 7.90 -14.43 5.84
N ILE A 79 8.93 -14.35 4.98
CA ILE A 79 8.78 -13.95 3.57
C ILE A 79 7.98 -15.00 2.81
N LYS A 80 6.79 -14.60 2.33
CA LYS A 80 5.87 -15.46 1.56
C LYS A 80 5.79 -15.09 0.09
N ARG A 81 6.21 -13.88 -0.28
CA ARG A 81 6.04 -13.32 -1.62
C ARG A 81 6.99 -12.15 -1.88
N ILE A 82 7.07 -11.75 -3.14
CA ILE A 82 7.83 -10.57 -3.58
C ILE A 82 6.87 -9.46 -3.99
N CYS A 83 7.17 -8.22 -3.60
CA CYS A 83 6.47 -7.03 -4.07
C CYS A 83 7.45 -6.05 -4.68
N ILE A 84 7.39 -5.92 -6.00
CA ILE A 84 8.21 -5.00 -6.78
C ILE A 84 7.46 -3.68 -6.92
N GLN A 85 8.08 -2.58 -6.53
CA GLN A 85 7.61 -1.22 -6.76
C GLN A 85 8.47 -0.61 -7.85
N SER A 86 7.87 -0.35 -9.00
CA SER A 86 8.57 0.25 -10.14
C SER A 86 8.47 1.77 -10.09
N MET A 87 9.58 2.45 -10.39
CA MET A 87 9.49 3.86 -10.80
C MET A 87 8.66 3.99 -12.08
N ALA A 88 8.07 5.16 -12.28
CA ALA A 88 7.32 5.47 -13.49
C ALA A 88 8.27 5.89 -14.61
N SER A 89 8.99 4.95 -15.21
CA SER A 89 9.83 5.14 -16.39
C SER A 89 9.89 3.85 -17.21
N GLU A 90 10.16 3.98 -18.51
CA GLU A 90 10.35 2.81 -19.38
C GLU A 90 11.59 1.99 -18.98
N GLU A 91 12.68 2.68 -18.60
CA GLU A 91 13.89 2.05 -18.03
C GLU A 91 13.56 1.17 -16.82
N ALA A 92 12.72 1.66 -15.90
CA ALA A 92 12.33 0.90 -14.73
C ALA A 92 11.48 -0.31 -15.12
N HIS A 93 10.52 -0.16 -16.04
CA HIS A 93 9.70 -1.27 -16.52
C HIS A 93 10.54 -2.37 -17.19
N ASN A 94 11.53 -2.00 -18.00
CA ASN A 94 12.45 -2.96 -18.61
C ASN A 94 13.32 -3.64 -17.54
N SER A 95 13.87 -2.88 -16.59
CA SER A 95 14.63 -3.43 -15.46
C SER A 95 13.81 -4.38 -14.59
N VAL A 96 12.51 -4.12 -14.40
CA VAL A 96 11.60 -5.03 -13.69
C VAL A 96 11.44 -6.33 -14.46
N LEU A 97 11.25 -6.29 -15.78
CA LEU A 97 11.13 -7.51 -16.60
C LEU A 97 12.42 -8.32 -16.58
N ASP A 98 13.57 -7.66 -16.73
CA ASP A 98 14.88 -8.30 -16.65
C ASP A 98 15.08 -8.99 -15.31
N PHE A 99 14.71 -8.32 -14.22
CA PHE A 99 14.79 -8.90 -12.88
C PHE A 99 13.84 -10.08 -12.69
N ILE A 100 12.59 -9.98 -13.15
CA ILE A 100 11.61 -11.09 -13.09
C ILE A 100 12.12 -12.29 -13.90
N ASN A 101 12.59 -12.08 -15.12
CA ASN A 101 13.17 -13.13 -15.95
C ASN A 101 14.41 -13.74 -15.30
N TYR A 102 15.23 -12.92 -14.65
CA TYR A 102 16.44 -13.38 -13.96
C TYR A 102 16.13 -14.29 -12.76
N ILE A 103 15.05 -14.04 -12.02
CA ILE A 103 14.65 -14.87 -10.87
C ILE A 103 13.67 -16.00 -11.22
N SER A 104 13.03 -15.93 -12.38
CA SER A 104 12.05 -16.92 -12.86
C SER A 104 12.64 -18.34 -12.87
N GLY A 105 11.89 -19.30 -12.34
CA GLY A 105 12.32 -20.70 -12.20
C GLY A 105 13.42 -20.96 -11.17
N LYS A 106 13.96 -19.93 -10.52
CA LYS A 106 15.01 -20.05 -9.49
C LYS A 106 14.49 -19.88 -8.06
N ILE A 107 13.28 -19.35 -7.92
CA ILE A 107 12.56 -19.16 -6.66
C ILE A 107 11.09 -19.52 -6.88
N ASP A 108 10.44 -20.04 -5.83
CA ASP A 108 9.01 -20.34 -5.83
C ASP A 108 8.28 -19.38 -4.89
N MET A 109 8.17 -18.12 -5.32
CA MET A 109 7.47 -17.08 -4.58
C MET A 109 6.58 -16.26 -5.53
N PRO A 110 5.32 -16.01 -5.18
CA PRO A 110 4.46 -15.17 -5.99
C PRO A 110 4.98 -13.73 -6.02
N ILE A 111 4.86 -13.09 -7.19
CA ILE A 111 5.32 -11.73 -7.46
C ILE A 111 4.12 -10.82 -7.62
N SER A 112 4.11 -9.71 -6.90
CA SER A 112 3.23 -8.57 -7.18
C SER A 112 4.03 -7.40 -7.71
N LEU A 113 3.45 -6.63 -8.63
CA LEU A 113 4.06 -5.43 -9.20
C LEU A 113 3.18 -4.22 -8.94
N SER A 114 3.71 -3.17 -8.31
CA SER A 114 3.09 -1.85 -8.26
C SER A 114 3.82 -0.92 -9.23
N ALA A 115 3.17 -0.51 -10.31
CA ALA A 115 3.79 0.28 -11.38
C ALA A 115 2.79 1.26 -12.04
N LYS A 116 3.31 2.29 -12.72
CA LYS A 116 2.50 3.18 -13.54
C LYS A 116 2.24 2.50 -14.89
N LEU A 117 1.13 1.77 -14.97
CA LEU A 117 0.68 1.14 -16.22
C LEU A 117 -0.56 1.89 -16.73
N GLU A 118 -0.62 2.08 -18.05
CA GLU A 118 -1.58 2.98 -18.70
C GLU A 118 -2.41 2.29 -19.80
N ASN A 119 -2.09 1.03 -20.15
CA ASN A 119 -2.87 0.25 -21.10
C ASN A 119 -2.81 -1.26 -20.80
N ASP A 120 -3.70 -2.02 -21.45
CA ASP A 120 -3.80 -3.48 -21.28
C ASP A 120 -2.57 -4.23 -21.79
N GLU A 121 -1.91 -3.74 -22.85
CA GLU A 121 -0.70 -4.38 -23.39
C GLU A 121 0.43 -4.43 -22.37
N GLN A 122 0.63 -3.34 -21.62
CA GLN A 122 1.58 -3.27 -20.53
C GLN A 122 1.22 -4.25 -19.40
N ILE A 123 -0.06 -4.34 -19.03
CA ILE A 123 -0.56 -5.26 -18.01
C ILE A 123 -0.31 -6.71 -18.43
N LYS A 124 -0.72 -7.06 -19.66
CA LYS A 124 -0.51 -8.38 -20.27
C LYS A 124 0.97 -8.75 -20.33
N LYS A 125 1.84 -7.81 -20.67
CA LYS A 125 3.30 -8.01 -20.70
C LYS A 125 3.83 -8.54 -19.35
N PHE A 126 3.44 -7.91 -18.24
CA PHE A 126 3.89 -8.31 -16.91
C PHE A 126 3.23 -9.60 -16.41
N PHE A 127 1.95 -9.83 -16.71
CA PHE A 127 1.31 -11.11 -16.40
C PHE A 127 1.96 -12.27 -17.15
N SER A 128 2.29 -12.11 -18.44
CA SER A 128 3.01 -13.11 -19.23
C SER A 128 4.43 -13.38 -18.71
N ALA A 129 5.06 -12.40 -18.06
CA ALA A 129 6.36 -12.57 -17.41
C ALA A 129 6.28 -13.30 -16.05
N GLY A 130 5.08 -13.63 -15.56
CA GLY A 130 4.89 -14.37 -14.31
C GLY A 130 4.50 -13.52 -13.10
N VAL A 131 4.14 -12.25 -13.27
CA VAL A 131 3.53 -11.47 -12.19
C VAL A 131 2.17 -12.06 -11.83
N ASN A 132 1.86 -12.20 -10.54
CA ASN A 132 0.59 -12.76 -10.07
C ASN A 132 -0.46 -11.68 -9.80
N LYS A 133 -0.03 -10.48 -9.40
CA LYS A 133 -0.93 -9.37 -9.02
C LYS A 133 -0.32 -8.02 -9.37
N ILE A 134 -1.11 -7.11 -9.94
CA ILE A 134 -0.68 -5.78 -10.33
C ILE A 134 -1.41 -4.72 -9.51
N GLY A 135 -0.64 -3.76 -8.97
CA GLY A 135 -1.11 -2.57 -8.28
C GLY A 135 -1.06 -1.36 -9.19
N ILE A 136 -2.22 -0.75 -9.45
CA ILE A 136 -2.36 0.49 -10.21
C ILE A 136 -2.87 1.55 -9.25
N ALA A 137 -2.03 2.51 -8.89
CA ALA A 137 -2.32 3.43 -7.78
C ALA A 137 -3.27 4.56 -8.19
N ILE A 138 -4.43 4.66 -7.52
CA ILE A 138 -5.31 5.84 -7.56
C ILE A 138 -4.93 6.84 -6.45
N ASP A 139 -4.64 6.35 -5.24
CA ASP A 139 -4.19 7.06 -4.03
C ASP A 139 -5.15 8.13 -3.48
N ALA A 140 -5.60 9.08 -4.30
CA ALA A 140 -6.53 10.14 -3.88
C ALA A 140 -7.99 9.68 -4.00
N ALA A 141 -8.82 10.08 -3.04
CA ALA A 141 -10.20 9.58 -2.92
C ALA A 141 -11.22 10.27 -3.85
N ASN A 142 -10.85 11.41 -4.45
CA ASN A 142 -11.73 12.13 -5.38
C ASN A 142 -10.92 12.80 -6.51
N LYS A 143 -11.65 13.26 -7.53
CA LYS A 143 -11.11 13.87 -8.74
C LYS A 143 -10.27 15.11 -8.46
N GLU A 144 -10.80 16.06 -7.70
CA GLU A 144 -10.12 17.32 -7.40
C GLU A 144 -8.76 17.08 -6.75
N LEU A 145 -8.70 16.22 -5.74
CA LEU A 145 -7.46 15.89 -5.05
C LEU A 145 -6.51 15.10 -5.95
N TYR A 146 -7.01 14.13 -6.71
CA TYR A 146 -6.16 13.36 -7.63
C TYR A 146 -5.46 14.28 -8.64
N GLU A 147 -6.23 15.19 -9.24
CA GLU A 147 -5.75 16.09 -10.29
C GLU A 147 -4.81 17.17 -9.74
N LYS A 148 -5.03 17.60 -8.50
CA LYS A 148 -4.13 18.51 -7.78
C LYS A 148 -2.82 17.85 -7.32
N ILE A 149 -2.89 16.60 -6.87
CA ILE A 149 -1.81 15.97 -6.09
C ILE A 149 -0.94 15.05 -6.94
N LYS A 150 -1.52 14.28 -7.87
CA LYS A 150 -0.88 13.07 -8.39
C LYS A 150 -0.79 13.01 -9.92
N GLY A 151 -1.91 13.20 -10.62
CA GLY A 151 -2.00 12.95 -12.05
C GLY A 151 -3.06 13.82 -12.71
N ASN A 152 -3.49 13.46 -13.90
CA ASN A 152 -4.64 14.08 -14.59
C ASN A 152 -5.63 12.98 -14.99
N ASN A 153 -6.85 13.35 -15.40
CA ASN A 153 -7.88 12.44 -15.91
C ASN A 153 -8.25 11.35 -14.89
N TYR A 154 -8.71 11.77 -13.70
CA TYR A 154 -9.10 10.84 -12.63
C TYR A 154 -10.10 9.77 -13.11
N ASP A 155 -11.11 10.19 -13.87
CA ASP A 155 -12.19 9.31 -14.34
C ASP A 155 -11.66 8.22 -15.27
N GLU A 156 -10.72 8.55 -16.17
CA GLU A 156 -10.06 7.59 -17.05
C GLU A 156 -9.21 6.59 -16.26
N LYS A 157 -8.48 7.07 -15.23
CA LYS A 157 -7.68 6.18 -14.37
C LYS A 157 -8.59 5.21 -13.60
N LEU A 158 -9.68 5.70 -13.04
CA LEU A 158 -10.63 4.89 -12.29
C LEU A 158 -11.30 3.85 -13.20
N LYS A 159 -11.73 4.25 -14.40
CA LYS A 159 -12.26 3.35 -15.43
C LYS A 159 -11.24 2.28 -15.83
N PHE A 160 -9.98 2.68 -16.08
CA PHE A 160 -8.93 1.73 -16.43
C PHE A 160 -8.70 0.69 -15.33
N ILE A 161 -8.67 1.10 -14.05
CA ILE A 161 -8.50 0.18 -12.92
C ILE A 161 -9.64 -0.85 -12.88
N THR A 162 -10.89 -0.43 -13.04
CA THR A 162 -12.05 -1.33 -12.96
C THR A 162 -12.17 -2.23 -14.20
N GLU A 163 -11.85 -1.74 -15.39
CA GLU A 163 -11.77 -2.55 -16.61
C GLU A 163 -10.68 -3.63 -16.49
N MET A 164 -9.49 -3.29 -15.99
CA MET A 164 -8.44 -4.28 -15.77
C MET A 164 -8.84 -5.29 -14.68
N SER A 165 -9.57 -4.87 -13.65
CA SER A 165 -10.07 -5.78 -12.62
C SER A 165 -11.03 -6.83 -13.20
N LYS A 166 -11.91 -6.41 -14.13
CA LYS A 166 -12.82 -7.30 -14.86
C LYS A 166 -12.07 -8.27 -15.79
N SER A 167 -11.08 -7.78 -16.53
CA SER A 167 -10.26 -8.60 -17.43
C SER A 167 -9.34 -9.58 -16.69
N TYR A 168 -8.91 -9.22 -15.48
CA TYR A 168 -7.99 -10.02 -14.66
C TYR A 168 -8.53 -10.20 -13.22
N PRO A 169 -9.57 -11.04 -13.02
CA PRO A 169 -10.22 -11.20 -11.74
C PRO A 169 -9.24 -11.52 -10.60
N ASN A 170 -9.39 -10.83 -9.46
CA ASN A 170 -8.55 -10.96 -8.27
C ASN A 170 -7.07 -10.55 -8.43
N LYS A 171 -6.63 -10.13 -9.62
CA LYS A 171 -5.23 -9.79 -9.90
C LYS A 171 -4.96 -8.29 -9.92
N ILE A 172 -5.96 -7.43 -9.81
CA ILE A 172 -5.78 -5.98 -9.74
C ILE A 172 -5.92 -5.48 -8.31
N SER A 173 -5.07 -4.53 -7.96
CA SER A 173 -5.09 -3.84 -6.68
C SER A 173 -4.87 -2.35 -6.85
N THR A 174 -5.29 -1.58 -5.86
CA THR A 174 -5.00 -0.16 -5.76
C THR A 174 -4.80 0.24 -4.30
N HIS A 175 -4.45 1.50 -4.09
CA HIS A 175 -4.28 2.08 -2.77
C HIS A 175 -5.11 3.35 -2.65
N ILE A 176 -5.57 3.63 -1.43
CA ILE A 176 -6.14 4.92 -1.04
C ILE A 176 -5.33 5.46 0.13
N ILE A 177 -4.87 6.70 0.04
CA ILE A 177 -4.14 7.40 1.08
C ILE A 177 -5.11 8.30 1.81
N VAL A 178 -5.25 8.07 3.12
CA VAL A 178 -6.15 8.81 4.01
C VAL A 178 -5.40 9.98 4.66
N GLY A 179 -5.97 11.18 4.65
CA GLY A 179 -5.40 12.42 5.19
C GLY A 179 -4.73 13.31 4.15
N MET A 180 -5.10 13.24 2.86
CA MET A 180 -4.60 14.14 1.83
C MET A 180 -5.50 15.37 1.58
N GLY A 181 -6.66 15.41 2.25
CA GLY A 181 -7.64 16.51 2.16
C GLY A 181 -9.06 16.05 1.85
N GLU A 182 -9.24 14.75 1.61
CA GLU A 182 -10.53 14.13 1.32
C GLU A 182 -11.42 14.03 2.57
N SER A 183 -12.72 13.96 2.34
CA SER A 183 -13.69 13.63 3.37
C SER A 183 -13.79 12.11 3.57
N HIS A 184 -14.35 11.67 4.70
CA HIS A 184 -14.64 10.23 4.89
C HIS A 184 -15.68 9.73 3.88
N GLU A 185 -16.59 10.59 3.44
CA GLU A 185 -17.60 10.25 2.43
C GLU A 185 -16.96 10.06 1.03
N ASP A 186 -15.94 10.83 0.67
CA ASP A 186 -15.14 10.59 -0.54
C ASP A 186 -14.50 9.20 -0.52
N ILE A 187 -13.88 8.85 0.61
CA ILE A 187 -13.27 7.53 0.81
C ILE A 187 -14.32 6.44 0.72
N TYR A 188 -15.47 6.62 1.38
CA TYR A 188 -16.58 5.67 1.30
C TYR A 188 -16.98 5.41 -0.16
N ASN A 189 -17.29 6.47 -0.92
CA ASN A 189 -17.77 6.37 -2.29
C ASN A 189 -16.76 5.68 -3.21
N LEU A 190 -15.47 6.06 -3.14
CA LEU A 190 -14.43 5.41 -3.94
C LEU A 190 -14.22 3.96 -3.51
N TYR A 191 -14.16 3.69 -2.20
CA TYR A 191 -13.89 2.36 -1.67
C TYR A 191 -15.01 1.38 -2.04
N THR A 192 -16.29 1.77 -1.90
CA THR A 192 -17.42 0.93 -2.30
C THR A 192 -17.41 0.68 -3.81
N TYR A 193 -17.21 1.71 -4.63
CA TYR A 193 -17.15 1.56 -6.08
C TYR A 193 -16.05 0.60 -6.54
N LEU A 194 -14.84 0.71 -5.97
CA LEU A 194 -13.72 -0.19 -6.27
C LEU A 194 -14.01 -1.62 -5.79
N LYS A 195 -14.62 -1.77 -4.61
CA LYS A 195 -14.98 -3.07 -4.04
C LYS A 195 -16.05 -3.79 -4.88
N GLU A 196 -17.05 -3.07 -5.38
CA GLU A 196 -18.08 -3.57 -6.29
C GLU A 196 -17.52 -4.00 -7.65
N ASN A 197 -16.34 -3.49 -8.03
CA ASN A 197 -15.61 -3.89 -9.24
C ASN A 197 -14.43 -4.84 -8.94
N ASP A 198 -14.50 -5.58 -7.83
CA ASP A 198 -13.54 -6.63 -7.43
C ASP A 198 -12.06 -6.18 -7.31
N VAL A 199 -11.82 -4.87 -7.12
CA VAL A 199 -10.46 -4.35 -6.95
C VAL A 199 -10.01 -4.61 -5.50
N THR A 200 -8.79 -5.13 -5.34
CA THR A 200 -8.19 -5.25 -3.99
C THR A 200 -7.66 -3.89 -3.53
N ILE A 201 -8.15 -3.38 -2.40
CA ILE A 201 -7.80 -2.04 -1.91
C ILE A 201 -6.91 -2.18 -0.66
N SER A 202 -5.85 -1.37 -0.58
CA SER A 202 -5.07 -1.18 0.65
C SER A 202 -5.15 0.28 1.09
N LEU A 203 -5.29 0.52 2.38
CA LEU A 203 -5.26 1.87 2.93
C LEU A 203 -3.86 2.24 3.41
N PHE A 204 -3.50 3.50 3.23
CA PHE A 204 -2.33 4.11 3.85
C PHE A 204 -2.75 5.36 4.62
N ALA A 205 -2.17 5.60 5.79
CA ALA A 205 -2.26 6.92 6.39
C ALA A 205 -1.25 7.85 5.70
N PHE A 206 -1.69 9.04 5.31
CA PHE A 206 -0.82 10.08 4.79
C PHE A 206 0.33 10.32 5.77
N THR A 207 1.50 10.48 5.18
CA THR A 207 2.77 10.55 5.87
C THR A 207 3.56 11.70 5.25
N PRO A 208 3.75 12.83 5.95
CA PRO A 208 4.55 13.91 5.43
C PRO A 208 6.01 13.46 5.34
N VAL A 209 6.62 13.70 4.18
CA VAL A 209 8.02 13.41 3.94
C VAL A 209 8.75 14.71 3.65
N ARG A 210 9.80 14.99 4.44
CA ARG A 210 10.66 16.17 4.27
C ARG A 210 11.25 16.20 2.86
N GLY A 211 11.08 17.33 2.18
CA GLY A 211 11.49 17.56 0.80
C GLY A 211 10.38 17.36 -0.23
N THR A 212 9.17 16.98 0.18
CA THR A 212 7.99 16.89 -0.70
C THR A 212 7.14 18.15 -0.62
N LYS A 213 6.30 18.42 -1.64
CA LYS A 213 5.38 19.57 -1.65
C LYS A 213 4.41 19.55 -0.47
N MET A 214 4.07 18.36 0.03
CA MET A 214 3.16 18.16 1.16
C MET A 214 3.88 17.93 2.50
N GLU A 215 5.16 18.27 2.63
CA GLU A 215 5.93 18.01 3.86
C GLU A 215 5.38 18.70 5.12
N LYS A 216 4.59 19.78 4.96
CA LYS A 216 3.98 20.57 6.04
C LYS A 216 2.53 20.17 6.35
N ILE A 217 1.96 19.23 5.60
CA ILE A 217 0.60 18.73 5.85
C ILE A 217 0.64 17.75 7.03
N SER A 218 -0.32 17.86 7.93
CA SER A 218 -0.42 16.96 9.08
C SER A 218 -0.89 15.57 8.66
N GLN A 219 -0.47 14.55 9.39
CA GLN A 219 -1.08 13.21 9.28
C GLN A 219 -2.56 13.28 9.69
N PRO A 220 -3.44 12.37 9.22
CA PRO A 220 -4.80 12.29 9.74
C PRO A 220 -4.76 12.04 11.25
N SER A 221 -5.74 12.57 11.99
CA SER A 221 -5.86 12.20 13.41
C SER A 221 -6.06 10.69 13.53
N ILE A 222 -5.56 10.08 14.60
CA ILE A 222 -5.68 8.63 14.77
C ILE A 222 -7.15 8.21 14.84
N GLU A 223 -8.01 9.03 15.45
CA GLU A 223 -9.47 8.82 15.45
C GLU A 223 -10.05 8.77 14.03
N SER A 224 -9.76 9.79 13.22
CA SER A 224 -10.24 9.86 11.83
C SER A 224 -9.80 8.60 11.06
N TYR A 225 -8.54 8.20 11.21
CA TYR A 225 -8.01 7.03 10.52
C TYR A 225 -8.65 5.71 11.00
N ARG A 226 -8.83 5.54 12.32
CA ARG A 226 -9.46 4.35 12.90
C ARG A 226 -10.90 4.18 12.46
N ARG A 227 -11.67 5.28 12.39
CA ARG A 227 -13.03 5.28 11.83
C ARG A 227 -13.04 4.81 10.38
N VAL A 228 -12.10 5.28 9.55
CA VAL A 228 -11.96 4.85 8.15
C VAL A 228 -11.53 3.38 8.04
N GLN A 229 -10.61 2.92 8.87
CA GLN A 229 -10.23 1.50 8.94
C GLN A 229 -11.44 0.61 9.28
N LEU A 230 -12.21 0.97 10.30
CA LEU A 230 -13.41 0.22 10.68
C LEU A 230 -14.45 0.24 9.56
N MET A 231 -14.71 1.41 8.96
CA MET A 231 -15.62 1.54 7.82
C MET A 231 -15.21 0.66 6.64
N SER A 232 -13.95 0.75 6.19
CA SER A 232 -13.45 -0.07 5.09
C SER A 232 -13.49 -1.57 5.38
N TYR A 233 -13.25 -1.97 6.64
CA TYR A 233 -13.40 -3.35 7.06
C TYR A 233 -14.85 -3.85 6.96
N MET A 234 -15.80 -3.05 7.43
CA MET A 234 -17.23 -3.36 7.34
C MET A 234 -17.70 -3.41 5.88
N ILE A 235 -17.27 -2.49 5.02
CA ILE A 235 -17.57 -2.53 3.58
C ILE A 235 -17.06 -3.85 2.97
N ASN A 236 -15.85 -4.29 3.30
CA ASN A 236 -15.31 -5.57 2.82
C ASN A 236 -16.14 -6.78 3.28
N LYS A 237 -16.79 -6.68 4.44
CA LYS A 237 -17.71 -7.70 4.98
C LYS A 237 -19.14 -7.61 4.39
N GLY A 238 -19.41 -6.66 3.51
CA GLY A 238 -20.72 -6.50 2.87
C GLY A 238 -21.73 -5.68 3.68
N TYR A 239 -21.27 -4.88 4.65
CA TYR A 239 -22.16 -4.00 5.39
C TYR A 239 -22.66 -2.85 4.50
N PRO A 240 -23.98 -2.55 4.52
CA PRO A 240 -24.58 -1.57 3.63
C PRO A 240 -24.44 -0.13 4.17
N LYS A 241 -24.79 0.85 3.31
CA LYS A 241 -24.62 2.29 3.59
C LYS A 241 -25.27 2.75 4.90
N GLU A 242 -26.41 2.18 5.29
CA GLU A 242 -27.13 2.62 6.49
C GLU A 242 -26.35 2.44 7.81
N TYR A 243 -25.26 1.67 7.80
CA TYR A 243 -24.37 1.53 8.95
C TYR A 243 -23.47 2.75 9.15
N PHE A 244 -23.37 3.65 8.17
CA PHE A 244 -22.45 4.78 8.17
C PHE A 244 -23.23 6.09 8.09
N LYS A 245 -23.16 6.93 9.13
CA LYS A 245 -23.78 8.26 9.11
C LYS A 245 -22.71 9.33 8.98
N PHE A 246 -22.78 10.06 7.86
CA PHE A 246 -21.90 11.18 7.58
C PHE A 246 -22.54 12.51 8.00
N LYS A 247 -21.74 13.40 8.57
CA LYS A 247 -22.12 14.79 8.86
C LYS A 247 -21.02 15.69 8.31
N ASN A 248 -21.35 16.54 7.33
CA ASN A 248 -20.39 17.40 6.63
C ASN A 248 -19.18 16.61 6.08
N GLY A 249 -19.44 15.45 5.47
CA GLY A 249 -18.40 14.56 4.92
C GLY A 249 -17.60 13.75 5.95
N TYR A 250 -17.74 14.01 7.25
CA TYR A 250 -17.08 13.25 8.30
C TYR A 250 -17.94 12.07 8.78
N LEU A 251 -17.33 10.91 9.02
CA LEU A 251 -18.02 9.73 9.55
C LEU A 251 -18.33 9.90 11.05
N ASN A 252 -19.50 10.46 11.34
CA ASN A 252 -19.90 10.85 12.68
C ASN A 252 -20.26 9.65 13.56
N SER A 253 -20.94 8.64 13.00
CA SER A 253 -21.30 7.43 13.75
C SER A 253 -21.29 6.20 12.85
N ILE A 254 -20.93 5.06 13.42
CA ILE A 254 -21.01 3.73 12.79
C ILE A 254 -21.93 2.86 13.64
N LYS A 255 -22.92 2.21 13.03
CA LYS A 255 -23.76 1.23 13.71
C LYS A 255 -22.92 -0.04 13.95
N LEU A 256 -22.91 -0.55 15.18
CA LEU A 256 -22.18 -1.77 15.53
C LEU A 256 -23.16 -2.89 15.91
N ASP A 257 -22.98 -4.05 15.32
CA ASP A 257 -23.64 -5.29 15.73
C ASP A 257 -22.68 -6.24 16.47
N ASN A 258 -23.19 -7.38 16.93
CA ASN A 258 -22.40 -8.33 17.70
C ASN A 258 -21.22 -8.92 16.92
N ASP A 259 -21.31 -9.04 15.60
CA ASP A 259 -20.26 -9.67 14.82
C ASP A 259 -19.11 -8.70 14.57
N ILE A 260 -19.40 -7.45 14.24
CA ILE A 260 -18.36 -6.43 14.13
C ILE A 260 -17.71 -6.13 15.49
N LEU A 261 -18.47 -6.16 16.60
CA LEU A 261 -17.92 -6.01 17.94
C LEU A 261 -16.93 -7.14 18.28
N LYS A 262 -17.21 -8.40 17.88
CA LYS A 262 -16.26 -9.51 18.05
C LYS A 262 -14.96 -9.27 17.28
N ASP A 263 -15.03 -8.75 16.05
CA ASP A 263 -13.83 -8.48 15.25
C ASP A 263 -13.02 -7.32 15.81
N ILE A 264 -13.69 -6.26 16.26
CA ILE A 264 -13.05 -5.13 16.96
C ILE A 264 -12.27 -5.62 18.17
N ASN A 265 -12.90 -6.48 19.00
CA ASN A 265 -12.27 -7.09 20.18
C ASN A 265 -11.14 -8.07 19.84
N LYS A 266 -10.97 -8.45 18.57
CA LYS A 266 -9.83 -9.23 18.07
C LYS A 266 -8.78 -8.38 17.34
N GLY A 267 -9.01 -7.07 17.21
CA GLY A 267 -8.12 -6.13 16.54
C GLY A 267 -8.14 -6.17 15.01
N TYR A 268 -8.95 -7.04 14.40
CA TYR A 268 -8.93 -7.27 12.95
C TYR A 268 -9.08 -6.01 12.10
N PRO A 269 -9.97 -5.04 12.41
CA PRO A 269 -10.12 -3.86 11.56
C PRO A 269 -8.85 -3.00 11.45
N PHE A 270 -7.93 -3.08 12.42
CA PHE A 270 -6.77 -2.19 12.55
C PHE A 270 -5.47 -2.76 11.96
N GLU A 271 -5.50 -4.03 11.54
CA GLU A 271 -4.39 -4.68 10.84
C GLU A 271 -4.26 -4.20 9.39
N ILE A 272 -3.06 -4.34 8.83
CA ILE A 272 -2.83 -4.09 7.39
C ILE A 272 -3.68 -5.03 6.55
N ARG A 273 -4.35 -4.44 5.55
CA ARG A 273 -5.22 -5.11 4.60
C ARG A 273 -4.82 -4.81 3.16
N GLY A 274 -5.28 -5.64 2.24
CA GLY A 274 -5.04 -5.50 0.81
C GLY A 274 -4.47 -6.79 0.23
N CYS A 275 -3.29 -6.73 -0.35
CA CYS A 275 -2.61 -7.91 -0.88
C CYS A 275 -2.36 -8.94 0.23
N LYS A 276 -2.65 -10.21 -0.05
CA LYS A 276 -2.35 -11.35 0.85
C LYS A 276 -0.88 -11.32 1.30
N ASP A 277 -0.62 -11.68 2.55
CA ASP A 277 0.72 -11.75 3.15
C ASP A 277 1.50 -10.42 3.10
N CYS A 278 0.83 -9.28 3.02
CA CYS A 278 1.43 -7.95 3.04
C CYS A 278 1.31 -7.32 4.43
N ASN A 279 2.43 -7.02 5.09
CA ASN A 279 2.41 -6.46 6.44
C ASN A 279 3.20 -5.15 6.63
N ARG A 280 3.89 -4.62 5.61
CA ARG A 280 4.55 -3.29 5.54
C ARG A 280 4.89 -2.61 6.89
N PRO A 281 5.84 -3.15 7.69
CA PRO A 281 6.19 -2.56 8.99
C PRO A 281 6.67 -1.11 8.89
N TYR A 282 6.13 -0.24 9.74
CA TYR A 282 6.52 1.17 9.91
C TYR A 282 6.43 2.02 8.64
N TYR A 283 5.57 1.64 7.68
CA TYR A 283 5.42 2.39 6.43
C TYR A 283 4.70 3.73 6.65
N ASN A 284 3.78 3.81 7.64
CA ASN A 284 2.93 4.97 7.93
C ASN A 284 3.30 5.69 9.24
N GLU A 285 4.12 5.04 10.08
CA GLU A 285 4.55 5.53 11.38
C GLU A 285 6.09 5.50 11.55
N ARG A 286 6.59 6.04 12.67
CA ARG A 286 7.96 5.79 13.13
C ARG A 286 7.92 4.68 14.19
N PRO A 287 8.98 3.87 14.32
CA PRO A 287 9.09 2.98 15.46
C PRO A 287 8.93 3.75 16.77
N GLY A 288 8.05 3.28 17.66
CA GLY A 288 7.74 3.92 18.94
C GLY A 288 6.77 5.11 18.89
N SER A 289 6.19 5.46 17.73
CA SER A 289 5.11 6.46 17.64
C SER A 289 3.73 5.80 17.57
N THR A 290 2.67 6.60 17.46
CA THR A 290 1.32 6.14 17.12
C THR A 290 1.36 5.25 15.87
N ILE A 291 0.80 4.04 15.99
CA ILE A 291 0.73 3.05 14.91
C ILE A 291 -0.57 3.23 14.15
N TYR A 292 -0.51 3.57 12.86
CA TYR A 292 -1.71 3.73 12.05
C TYR A 292 -2.19 2.37 11.55
N ASN A 293 -1.27 1.53 11.06
CA ASN A 293 -1.60 0.19 10.60
C ASN A 293 -0.76 -0.86 11.32
N TYR A 294 -1.42 -1.82 11.97
CA TYR A 294 -0.71 -2.89 12.66
C TYR A 294 -0.23 -3.96 11.67
N SER A 295 1.09 -4.21 11.69
CA SER A 295 1.79 -5.17 10.82
C SER A 295 1.76 -6.62 11.30
N ARG A 296 1.06 -6.87 12.41
CA ARG A 296 0.87 -8.18 13.04
C ARG A 296 -0.43 -8.14 13.82
N PRO A 297 -0.96 -9.31 14.24
CA PRO A 297 -2.03 -9.36 15.22
C PRO A 297 -1.71 -8.49 16.44
N LEU A 298 -2.71 -7.71 16.85
CA LEU A 298 -2.62 -6.83 18.01
C LEU A 298 -2.61 -7.65 19.30
N ASN A 299 -1.85 -7.20 20.29
CA ASN A 299 -2.01 -7.68 21.67
C ASN A 299 -3.19 -6.96 22.36
N GLN A 300 -3.58 -7.43 23.55
CA GLN A 300 -4.74 -6.86 24.26
C GLN A 300 -4.63 -5.35 24.50
N SER A 301 -3.45 -4.85 24.91
CA SER A 301 -3.25 -3.42 25.16
C SER A 301 -3.37 -2.55 23.90
N GLU A 302 -2.95 -3.08 22.74
CA GLU A 302 -3.08 -2.43 21.45
C GLU A 302 -4.55 -2.44 20.98
N ILE A 303 -5.29 -3.52 21.25
CA ILE A 303 -6.73 -3.61 20.98
C ILE A 303 -7.49 -2.57 21.82
N ASP A 304 -7.25 -2.51 23.13
CA ASP A 304 -7.88 -1.56 24.04
C ASP A 304 -7.57 -0.11 23.65
N LEU A 305 -6.33 0.15 23.19
CA LEU A 305 -5.95 1.45 22.64
C LEU A 305 -6.74 1.77 21.36
N ALA A 306 -6.77 0.87 20.38
CA ALA A 306 -7.46 1.09 19.12
C ALA A 306 -8.97 1.32 19.32
N ILE A 307 -9.60 0.60 20.25
CA ILE A 307 -11.01 0.81 20.63
C ILE A 307 -11.23 2.22 21.17
N ARG A 308 -10.36 2.69 22.06
CA ARG A 308 -10.43 4.08 22.57
C ARG A 308 -10.19 5.11 21.48
N GLU A 309 -9.25 4.85 20.57
CA GLU A 309 -8.93 5.76 19.46
C GLU A 309 -10.09 5.92 18.47
N ILE A 310 -10.94 4.92 18.27
CA ILE A 310 -12.11 5.02 17.37
C ILE A 310 -13.11 6.08 17.84
N ASN A 311 -13.28 6.25 19.16
CA ASN A 311 -14.16 7.25 19.77
C ASN A 311 -15.63 7.18 19.26
N LEU A 312 -16.20 5.97 19.16
CA LEU A 312 -17.59 5.72 18.73
C LEU A 312 -18.53 5.35 19.86
#